data_AF-A0A4V5NTY7-F1
#
_entry.id   AF-A0A4V5NTY7-F1
#
_cell.length_a   1.000
_cell.length_b   1.000
_cell.length_c   1.000
_cell.angle_alpha   90.00
_cell.angle_beta   90.00
_cell.angle_gamma   90.00
#
_symmetry.space_group_name_H-M   'P 1'
#
loop_
_entity.id
_entity.type
_entity.pdbx_description
1 polymer ?
#
loop_
_entity_poly.entity_id
_entity_poly.type
_entity_poly.pdbx_seq_one_letter_code
_entity_poly.pdbx_strand_id
1 'polypeptide(L)'
;MNPVVNSAKVFIKALNDGAEFSEETVLECFRKEAKYSSSNDIESMKKWAAYYWMKYQSIGKEELLNASNDDELLVGTLYKKFGKL
;
A
#
# COMPACT_ATOMS: atom_id res chain seq x y z
N MET A 1 -0.93 -11.36 -10.42
CA MET A 1 -0.39 -10.06 -9.97
C MET A 1 -0.19 -10.14 -8.46
N ASN A 2 0.97 -9.75 -7.93
CA ASN A 2 1.28 -9.88 -6.50
C ASN A 2 0.39 -8.91 -5.67
N PRO A 3 -0.23 -9.37 -4.56
CA PRO A 3 -1.15 -8.55 -3.76
C PRO A 3 -0.49 -7.31 -3.14
N VAL A 4 0.80 -7.38 -2.76
CA VAL A 4 1.56 -6.24 -2.23
C VAL A 4 1.70 -5.14 -3.28
N VAL A 5 2.00 -5.53 -4.52
CA VAL A 5 2.14 -4.60 -5.64
C VAL A 5 0.80 -3.95 -5.96
N ASN A 6 -0.31 -4.71 -5.91
CA ASN A 6 -1.64 -4.17 -6.13
C ASN A 6 -2.02 -3.13 -5.06
N SER A 7 -1.87 -3.47 -3.78
CA SER A 7 -2.18 -2.53 -2.69
C SER A 7 -1.27 -1.30 -2.71
N ALA A 8 0.00 -1.42 -3.13
CA ALA A 8 0.89 -0.28 -3.33
C ALA A 8 0.40 0.64 -4.44
N LYS A 9 -0.02 0.09 -5.60
CA LYS A 9 -0.58 0.88 -6.69
C LYS A 9 -1.87 1.61 -6.29
N VAL A 10 -2.74 0.97 -5.51
CA VAL A 10 -3.96 1.62 -4.99
C VAL A 10 -3.61 2.78 -4.08
N PHE A 11 -2.67 2.57 -3.15
CA PHE A 11 -2.22 3.63 -2.24
C PHE A 11 -1.55 4.79 -2.99
N ILE A 12 -0.65 4.50 -3.93
CA ILE A 12 0.00 5.52 -4.76
C ILE A 12 -1.03 6.31 -5.58
N LYS A 13 -2.03 5.64 -6.15
CA LYS A 13 -3.12 6.33 -6.84
C LYS A 13 -3.85 7.30 -5.91
N ALA A 14 -4.17 6.89 -4.68
CA ALA A 14 -4.79 7.77 -3.70
C ALA A 14 -3.92 9.01 -3.39
N LEU A 15 -2.60 8.85 -3.28
CA LEU A 15 -1.68 9.97 -3.08
C LEU A 15 -1.67 10.93 -4.28
N ASN A 16 -1.69 10.40 -5.51
CA ASN A 16 -1.77 11.20 -6.73
C ASN A 16 -3.12 11.93 -6.85
N ASP A 17 -4.19 11.34 -6.34
CA ASP A 17 -5.53 11.93 -6.26
C ASP A 17 -5.64 12.98 -5.12
N GLY A 18 -4.56 13.23 -4.36
CA GLY A 18 -4.47 14.25 -3.32
C GLY A 18 -4.66 13.76 -1.89
N ALA A 19 -4.71 12.44 -1.66
CA ALA A 19 -4.80 11.89 -0.31
C ALA A 19 -3.50 12.12 0.49
N GLU A 20 -3.66 12.13 1.81
CA GLU A 20 -2.53 12.30 2.72
C GLU A 20 -1.64 11.04 2.75
N PHE A 21 -0.33 11.22 2.93
CA PHE A 21 0.59 10.12 3.18
C PHE A 21 0.52 9.70 4.65
N SER A 22 -0.50 8.90 4.99
CA SER A 22 -0.78 8.49 6.36
C SER A 22 -1.32 7.06 6.43
N GLU A 23 -1.30 6.47 7.64
CA GLU A 23 -1.89 5.16 7.92
C GLU A 23 -3.39 5.12 7.60
N GLU A 24 -4.10 6.23 7.84
CA GLU A 24 -5.53 6.33 7.57
C GLU A 24 -5.83 6.14 6.08
N THR A 25 -5.05 6.76 5.20
CA THR A 25 -5.18 6.59 3.75
C THR A 25 -4.93 5.13 3.34
N VAL A 26 -3.96 4.44 3.96
CA VAL A 26 -3.73 3.01 3.72
C VAL A 26 -4.97 2.21 4.13
N LEU A 27 -5.51 2.44 5.34
CA LEU A 27 -6.71 1.77 5.81
C LEU A 27 -7.92 2.00 4.89
N GLU A 28 -8.10 3.23 4.39
CA GLU A 28 -9.15 3.53 3.41
C GLU A 28 -8.97 2.79 2.09
N CYS A 29 -7.73 2.64 1.61
CA CYS A 29 -7.42 1.84 0.43
C CYS A 29 -7.85 0.38 0.64
N PHE A 30 -7.50 -0.21 1.79
CA PHE A 30 -7.92 -1.57 2.14
C PHE A 30 -9.45 -1.70 2.23
N ARG A 31 -10.15 -0.71 2.81
CA ARG A 31 -11.62 -0.72 2.89
C ARG A 31 -12.31 -0.70 1.52
N LYS A 32 -11.73 0.03 0.56
CA LYS A 32 -12.24 0.15 -0.81
C LYS A 32 -11.97 -1.10 -1.65
N GLU A 33 -10.96 -1.91 -1.31
CA GLU A 33 -10.76 -3.21 -1.96
C GLU A 33 -11.88 -4.18 -1.55
N ALA A 34 -12.72 -4.58 -2.52
CA ALA A 34 -13.94 -5.38 -2.33
C ALA A 34 -13.76 -6.69 -1.52
N LYS A 35 -12.52 -7.20 -1.46
CA LYS A 35 -12.12 -8.36 -0.65
C LYS A 35 -12.28 -8.12 0.86
N TYR A 36 -12.21 -6.87 1.31
CA TYR A 36 -12.32 -6.48 2.72
C TYR A 36 -13.64 -5.77 3.04
N SER A 37 -14.39 -5.32 2.02
CA SER A 37 -15.68 -4.63 2.20
C SER A 37 -16.82 -5.55 2.68
N SER A 38 -16.64 -6.88 2.65
CA SER A 38 -17.67 -7.88 2.96
C SER A 38 -17.34 -8.81 4.14
N SER A 39 -16.18 -8.64 4.79
CA SER A 39 -15.73 -9.52 5.88
C SER A 39 -15.69 -8.79 7.23
N ASN A 40 -16.32 -9.39 8.25
CA ASN A 40 -16.46 -8.97 9.66
C ASN A 40 -15.14 -8.78 10.45
N ASP A 41 -13.98 -8.74 9.79
CA ASP A 41 -12.67 -8.72 10.47
C ASP A 41 -11.94 -7.38 10.29
N ILE A 42 -12.58 -6.33 10.82
CA ILE A 42 -12.02 -4.96 10.89
C ILE A 42 -10.68 -4.96 11.62
N GLU A 43 -10.50 -5.85 12.60
CA GLU A 43 -9.25 -5.94 13.36
C GLU A 43 -8.08 -6.44 12.51
N SER A 44 -8.26 -7.50 11.71
CA SER A 44 -7.23 -7.95 10.77
C SER A 44 -6.95 -6.90 9.72
N MET A 45 -7.97 -6.20 9.22
CA MET A 45 -7.77 -5.11 8.25
C MET A 45 -6.88 -4.00 8.82
N LYS A 46 -7.12 -3.58 10.07
CA LYS A 46 -6.27 -2.60 10.75
C LYS A 46 -4.83 -3.11 10.94
N LYS A 47 -4.65 -4.38 11.32
CA LYS A 47 -3.31 -4.99 11.44
C LYS A 47 -2.56 -4.99 10.12
N TRP A 48 -3.23 -5.31 9.02
CA TRP A 48 -2.64 -5.24 7.68
C TRP A 48 -2.34 -3.80 7.26
N ALA A 49 -3.27 -2.86 7.47
CA ALA A 49 -3.03 -1.45 7.16
C ALA A 49 -1.81 -0.90 7.92
N ALA A 50 -1.71 -1.17 9.22
CA ALA A 50 -0.56 -0.81 10.05
C ALA A 50 0.74 -1.46 9.54
N TYR A 51 0.71 -2.75 9.20
CA TYR A 51 1.86 -3.46 8.65
C TYR A 51 2.35 -2.82 7.34
N TYR A 52 1.45 -2.58 6.38
CA TYR A 52 1.79 -1.95 5.10
C TYR A 52 2.25 -0.51 5.30
N TRP A 53 1.61 0.24 6.20
CA TRP A 53 2.01 1.59 6.55
C TRP A 53 3.45 1.65 7.05
N MET A 54 3.85 0.78 7.98
CA MET A 54 5.24 0.72 8.46
C MET A 54 6.23 0.50 7.31
N LYS A 55 5.88 -0.30 6.31
CA LYS A 55 6.73 -0.52 5.13
C LYS A 55 6.77 0.72 4.24
N TYR A 56 5.63 1.32 3.94
CA TYR A 56 5.55 2.54 3.13
C TYR A 56 6.26 3.72 3.77
N GLN A 57 6.13 3.90 5.09
CA GLN A 57 6.86 4.91 5.84
C GLN A 57 8.38 4.71 5.74
N SER A 58 8.85 3.46 5.74
CA SER A 58 10.27 3.13 5.58
C SER A 58 10.80 3.32 4.15
N ILE A 59 9.92 3.34 3.14
CA ILE A 59 10.26 3.68 1.75
C ILE A 59 10.25 5.20 1.58
N GLY A 60 9.24 5.86 2.14
CA GLY A 60 9.00 7.28 1.96
C GLY A 60 8.09 7.58 0.77
N LYS A 61 7.37 8.70 0.87
CA LYS A 61 6.40 9.13 -0.14
C LYS A 61 7.05 9.31 -1.51
N GLU A 62 8.15 10.05 -1.58
CA GLU A 62 8.82 10.38 -2.84
C GLU A 62 9.35 9.13 -3.56
N GLU A 63 9.97 8.20 -2.82
CA GLU A 63 10.48 6.95 -3.38
C GLU A 63 9.33 6.06 -3.90
N LEU A 64 8.20 5.97 -3.18
CA LEU A 64 7.00 5.27 -3.65
C LEU A 64 6.42 5.87 -4.94
N LEU A 65 6.30 7.19 -4.99
CA LEU A 65 5.76 7.89 -6.15
C LEU A 65 6.70 7.78 -7.36
N ASN A 66 8.01 7.92 -7.14
CA ASN A 66 9.01 7.76 -8.20
C ASN A 66 8.99 6.34 -8.76
N ALA A 67 8.98 5.34 -7.87
CA ALA A 67 8.93 3.93 -8.25
C ALA A 67 7.65 3.56 -9.01
N SER A 68 6.54 4.31 -8.83
CA SER A 68 5.28 4.03 -9.52
C SER A 68 5.30 4.20 -11.04
N ASN A 69 6.31 4.88 -11.57
CA ASN A 69 6.49 5.08 -13.01
C ASN A 69 7.15 3.88 -13.71
N ASP A 70 7.71 2.94 -12.95
CA ASP A 70 8.43 1.77 -13.46
C ASP A 70 8.06 0.53 -12.63
N ASP A 71 7.39 -0.44 -13.26
CA ASP A 71 6.88 -1.62 -12.57
C ASP A 71 8.00 -2.49 -11.98
N GLU A 72 9.18 -2.57 -12.61
CA GLU A 72 10.33 -3.32 -12.08
C GLU A 72 10.94 -2.59 -10.87
N LEU A 73 11.04 -1.27 -10.94
CA LEU A 73 11.50 -0.43 -9.84
C LEU A 73 10.53 -0.50 -8.65
N LEU A 74 9.22 -0.49 -8.88
CA LEU A 74 8.20 -0.65 -7.86
C LEU A 74 8.33 -2.02 -7.17
N VAL A 75 8.44 -3.10 -7.94
CA VAL A 75 8.61 -4.46 -7.40
C VAL A 75 9.91 -4.54 -6.59
N GLY A 76 11.02 -4.02 -7.10
CA GLY A 76 12.31 -4.01 -6.40
C GLY A 76 12.27 -3.20 -5.10
N THR A 77 11.58 -2.07 -5.10
CA THR A 77 11.41 -1.20 -3.92
C THR A 77 10.59 -1.89 -2.84
N LEU A 78 9.47 -2.51 -3.22
CA LEU A 78 8.62 -3.26 -2.31
C LEU A 78 9.32 -4.52 -1.79
N TYR A 79 10.05 -5.25 -2.63
CA TYR A 79 10.81 -6.46 -2.26
C TYR A 79 11.79 -6.21 -1.11
N LYS A 80 12.50 -5.08 -1.15
CA LYS A 80 13.46 -4.71 -0.10
C LYS A 80 12.83 -4.58 1.29
N LYS A 81 11.53 -4.28 1.37
CA LYS A 81 10.84 -3.97 2.63
C LYS A 81 9.86 -5.06 3.06
N PHE A 82 9.18 -5.68 2.11
CA PHE A 82 8.21 -6.76 2.33
C PHE A 82 8.85 -8.15 2.32
N GLY A 83 10.10 -8.28 1.85
CA GLY A 83 10.74 -9.58 1.62
C GLY A 83 10.36 -10.15 0.26
N LYS A 84 10.69 -11.43 0.02
CA LYS A 84 10.49 -12.08 -1.28
C LYS A 84 9.02 -12.07 -1.69
N LEU A 85 8.71 -11.30 -2.76
CA LEU A 85 7.38 -11.11 -3.37
C LEU A 85 7.08 -12.20 -4.42
#